data_AF-A0A1F4ZBA7-F1
#
_entry.id   AF-A0A1F4ZBA7-F1
#
_cell.length_a   1.000
_cell.length_b   1.000
_cell.length_c   1.000
_cell.angle_alpha   90.00
_cell.angle_beta   90.00
_cell.angle_gamma   90.00
#
_symmetry.space_group_name_H-M   'P 1'
#
loop_
_entity.id
_entity.type
_entity.pdbx_description
1 polymer ?
#
loop_
_entity_poly.entity_id
_entity_poly.type
_entity_poly.pdbx_seq_one_letter_code
_entity_poly.pdbx_strand_id
1 'polypeptide(L)'
;MGYFKSVIRGLSWSFTLRFFIRGFTVVRTIVLARILLPAQFGAYGVASLTLAILEVFTETGINVFLIQERKLEPHLNTAWSVSIIRGLVIGAVMFFASPIIATFFRSPSSLILIQLIALVAIVRGFINPSIVKFQKDLQFHKEFIFRGVILAAEAVIAISLAIILRSPISLAISLLISAFFEVVLSLYFILPRPKLIFNKKEIHLIVQRGKWVTAAGIFNYLYHNADNIVVGRMLGVTSLGLYDTAYKISGLPVTELAEVFSKVTFPVFAQIKGDKVRLWQSFIKSTLALSAIVVPFGIFLFFFPQIIVFLLGPNWAPAIPALRLLSIYGVIRSISGFSSALFLAVNKANFVTYVTLASILGLTVSIYPLVSRLGLVGAALSVIIGSLTALPVVIYYTYKIFNNLSS
;
A
#
# COMPACT_ATOMS: atom_id res chain seq x y z
N MET A 1 7.02 1.78 35.03
CA MET A 1 7.47 0.56 34.31
C MET A 1 6.37 -0.26 33.63
N GLY A 2 5.06 -0.02 33.86
CA GLY A 2 3.98 -0.78 33.21
C GLY A 2 3.72 -0.45 31.72
N TYR A 3 3.86 0.82 31.33
CA TYR A 3 3.56 1.29 29.97
C TYR A 3 4.43 0.63 28.89
N PHE A 4 5.72 0.41 29.18
CA PHE A 4 6.68 -0.17 28.23
C PHE A 4 6.39 -1.66 27.96
N LYS A 5 6.01 -2.44 28.98
CA LYS A 5 5.59 -3.85 28.82
C LYS A 5 4.28 -3.95 28.01
N SER A 6 3.32 -3.05 28.23
CA SER A 6 2.07 -3.01 27.47
C SER A 6 2.30 -2.63 26.01
N VAL A 7 3.20 -1.67 25.75
CA VAL A 7 3.60 -1.28 24.39
C VAL A 7 4.33 -2.42 23.68
N ILE A 8 5.28 -3.09 24.33
CA ILE A 8 6.01 -4.23 23.74
C ILE A 8 5.08 -5.42 23.46
N ARG A 9 4.17 -5.75 24.39
CA ARG A 9 3.19 -6.83 24.20
C ARG A 9 2.17 -6.47 23.12
N GLY A 10 1.76 -5.20 23.02
CA GLY A 10 0.91 -4.70 21.95
C GLY A 10 1.60 -4.72 20.58
N LEU A 11 2.90 -4.40 20.53
CA LEU A 11 3.72 -4.48 19.33
C LEU A 11 3.93 -5.93 18.88
N SER A 12 4.30 -6.84 19.77
CA SER A 12 4.49 -8.26 19.42
C SER A 12 3.21 -8.90 18.92
N TRP A 13 2.08 -8.62 19.57
CA TRP A 13 0.76 -9.05 19.12
C TRP A 13 0.44 -8.49 17.73
N SER A 14 0.63 -7.18 17.52
CA SER A 14 0.40 -6.54 16.23
C SER A 14 1.28 -7.11 15.11
N PHE A 15 2.52 -7.52 15.43
CA PHE A 15 3.41 -8.18 14.48
C PHE A 15 2.93 -9.57 14.10
N THR A 16 2.68 -10.45 15.07
CA THR A 16 2.18 -11.80 14.82
C THR A 16 0.92 -11.76 13.95
N LEU A 17 0.00 -10.89 14.35
CA LEU A 17 -1.27 -10.69 13.67
C LEU A 17 -1.08 -10.18 12.22
N ARG A 18 -0.23 -9.16 12.00
CA ARG A 18 0.07 -8.67 10.65
C ARG A 18 0.63 -9.77 9.74
N PHE A 19 1.52 -10.62 10.26
CA PHE A 19 2.02 -11.79 9.53
C PHE A 19 0.89 -12.75 9.15
N PHE A 20 -0.07 -13.01 10.05
CA PHE A 20 -1.26 -13.83 9.73
C PHE A 20 -2.12 -13.21 8.63
N ILE A 21 -2.45 -11.91 8.71
CA ILE A 21 -3.22 -11.24 7.63
C ILE A 21 -2.48 -11.29 6.30
N ARG A 22 -1.16 -11.07 6.31
CA ARG A 22 -0.39 -11.11 5.07
C ARG A 22 -0.33 -12.51 4.49
N GLY A 23 -0.05 -13.52 5.31
CA GLY A 23 -0.08 -14.92 4.90
C GLY A 23 -1.42 -15.31 4.30
N PHE A 24 -2.52 -14.92 4.94
CA PHE A 24 -3.86 -15.16 4.43
C PHE A 24 -4.13 -14.42 3.11
N THR A 25 -3.65 -13.19 2.96
CA THR A 25 -3.75 -12.42 1.69
C THR A 25 -2.98 -13.12 0.56
N VAL A 26 -1.81 -13.69 0.86
CA VAL A 26 -1.01 -14.46 -0.10
C VAL A 26 -1.75 -15.72 -0.51
N VAL A 27 -2.27 -16.49 0.44
CA VAL A 27 -3.06 -17.70 0.16
C VAL A 27 -4.28 -17.36 -0.69
N ARG A 28 -5.05 -16.33 -0.31
CA ARG A 28 -6.17 -15.82 -1.11
C ARG A 28 -5.75 -15.51 -2.55
N THR A 29 -4.65 -14.78 -2.72
CA THR A 29 -4.16 -14.40 -4.04
C THR A 29 -3.77 -15.63 -4.86
N ILE A 30 -3.09 -16.60 -4.26
CA ILE A 30 -2.70 -17.86 -4.92
C ILE A 30 -3.94 -18.64 -5.37
N VAL A 31 -4.94 -18.80 -4.50
CA VAL A 31 -6.17 -19.54 -4.82
C VAL A 31 -6.93 -18.85 -5.95
N LEU A 32 -7.10 -17.52 -5.88
CA LEU A 32 -7.78 -16.76 -6.94
C LEU A 32 -7.01 -16.79 -8.26
N ALA A 33 -5.68 -16.71 -8.21
CA ALA A 33 -4.81 -16.77 -9.39
C ALA A 33 -4.80 -18.14 -10.08
N ARG A 34 -5.12 -19.22 -9.36
CA ARG A 34 -5.34 -20.55 -9.95
C ARG A 34 -6.69 -20.67 -10.67
N ILE A 35 -7.69 -19.89 -10.25
CA ILE A 35 -9.03 -19.93 -10.82
C ILE A 35 -9.16 -18.95 -12.00
N LEU A 36 -8.57 -17.76 -11.87
CA LEU A 36 -8.70 -16.66 -12.82
C LEU A 36 -7.45 -16.51 -13.70
N LEU A 37 -7.66 -16.01 -14.92
CA LEU A 37 -6.59 -15.75 -15.88
C LEU A 37 -5.88 -14.41 -15.61
N PRO A 38 -4.62 -14.23 -16.04
CA PRO A 38 -3.90 -12.96 -15.87
C PRO A 38 -4.64 -11.75 -16.47
N ALA A 39 -5.33 -11.92 -17.61
CA ALA A 39 -6.15 -10.86 -18.21
C ALA A 39 -7.30 -10.40 -17.30
N GLN A 40 -7.89 -11.31 -16.54
CA GLN A 40 -8.97 -11.02 -15.59
C GLN A 40 -8.42 -10.26 -14.37
N PHE A 41 -7.28 -10.69 -13.84
CA PHE A 41 -6.54 -9.95 -12.80
C PHE A 41 -6.15 -8.56 -13.27
N GLY A 42 -5.71 -8.41 -14.51
CA GLY A 42 -5.38 -7.13 -15.11
C GLY A 42 -6.57 -6.17 -15.24
N ALA A 43 -7.73 -6.68 -15.68
CA ALA A 43 -8.95 -5.87 -15.78
C ALA A 43 -9.42 -5.39 -14.40
N TYR A 44 -9.37 -6.26 -13.39
CA TYR A 44 -9.60 -5.85 -11.99
C TYR A 44 -8.52 -4.87 -11.51
N GLY A 45 -7.26 -5.08 -11.91
CA GLY A 45 -6.13 -4.19 -11.68
C GLY A 45 -6.42 -2.77 -12.14
N VAL A 46 -6.88 -2.58 -13.38
CA VAL A 46 -7.27 -1.26 -13.91
C VAL A 46 -8.32 -0.57 -13.03
N ALA A 47 -9.38 -1.30 -12.68
CA ALA A 47 -10.48 -0.75 -11.89
C ALA A 47 -10.03 -0.40 -10.46
N SER A 48 -9.23 -1.25 -9.81
CA SER A 48 -8.68 -1.01 -8.47
C SER A 48 -7.63 0.11 -8.45
N LEU A 49 -6.76 0.21 -9.46
CA LEU A 49 -5.81 1.32 -9.62
C LEU A 49 -6.54 2.66 -9.77
N THR A 50 -7.64 2.67 -10.54
CA THR A 50 -8.46 3.87 -10.72
C THR A 50 -9.07 4.31 -9.39
N LEU A 51 -9.67 3.38 -8.64
CA LEU A 51 -10.23 3.68 -7.32
C LEU A 51 -9.14 4.23 -6.40
N ALA A 52 -8.00 3.56 -6.32
CA ALA A 52 -6.94 3.95 -5.40
C ALA A 52 -6.31 5.31 -5.77
N ILE A 53 -6.19 5.65 -7.05
CA ILE A 53 -5.82 7.01 -7.48
C ILE A 53 -6.81 8.02 -6.92
N LEU A 54 -8.11 7.84 -7.17
CA LEU A 54 -9.11 8.82 -6.75
C LEU A 54 -9.24 8.92 -5.23
N GLU A 55 -9.14 7.80 -4.51
CA GLU A 55 -9.05 7.80 -3.06
C GLU A 55 -7.84 8.63 -2.59
N VAL A 56 -6.65 8.41 -3.14
CA VAL A 56 -5.45 9.16 -2.73
C VAL A 56 -5.54 10.65 -3.06
N PHE A 57 -6.04 11.02 -4.25
CA PHE A 57 -6.17 12.41 -4.67
C PHE A 57 -7.22 13.20 -3.86
N THR A 58 -8.21 12.50 -3.30
CA THR A 58 -9.28 13.09 -2.49
C THR A 58 -9.08 12.87 -0.99
N GLU A 59 -7.94 12.31 -0.58
CA GLU A 59 -7.66 12.05 0.83
C GLU A 59 -7.72 13.34 1.64
N THR A 60 -8.51 13.36 2.71
CA THR A 60 -8.79 14.57 3.49
C THR A 60 -7.99 14.62 4.79
N GLY A 61 -7.22 13.58 5.10
CA GLY A 61 -6.46 13.50 6.35
C GLY A 61 -7.34 13.39 7.61
N ILE A 62 -8.64 13.13 7.45
CA ILE A 62 -9.63 13.00 8.54
C ILE A 62 -9.14 12.07 9.63
N ASN A 63 -8.61 10.90 9.25
CA ASN A 63 -8.18 9.91 10.23
C ASN A 63 -7.01 10.42 11.07
N VAL A 64 -6.04 11.09 10.45
CA VAL A 64 -4.89 11.68 11.14
C VAL A 64 -5.34 12.79 12.08
N PHE A 65 -6.23 13.65 11.62
CA PHE A 65 -6.81 14.73 12.41
C PHE A 65 -7.53 14.20 13.66
N LEU A 66 -8.43 13.22 13.51
CA LEU A 66 -9.19 12.63 14.62
C LEU A 66 -8.29 11.94 15.66
N ILE A 67 -7.21 11.29 15.22
CA ILE A 67 -6.24 10.66 16.12
C ILE A 67 -5.53 11.72 16.99
N GLN A 68 -5.24 12.90 16.44
CA GLN A 68 -4.53 13.98 17.15
C GLN A 68 -5.42 14.79 18.10
N GLU A 69 -6.73 14.89 17.84
CA GLU A 69 -7.64 15.73 18.64
C GLU A 69 -7.91 15.19 20.05
N ARG A 70 -8.03 16.02 21.09
CA ARG A 70 -8.23 15.50 22.46
C ARG A 70 -9.55 14.75 22.63
N LYS A 71 -10.62 15.23 21.99
CA LYS A 71 -11.95 14.61 22.00
C LYS A 71 -12.41 14.39 20.56
N LEU A 72 -12.91 13.19 20.28
CA LEU A 72 -13.38 12.81 18.95
C LEU A 72 -14.79 13.35 18.68
N GLU A 73 -15.68 13.28 19.69
CA GLU A 73 -17.12 13.51 19.52
C GLU A 73 -17.51 14.78 18.76
N PRO A 74 -16.87 15.94 18.99
CA PRO A 74 -17.23 17.18 18.28
C PRO A 74 -17.00 17.10 16.77
N HIS A 75 -16.02 16.29 16.33
CA HIS A 75 -15.57 16.25 14.94
C HIS A 75 -16.12 15.05 14.17
N LEU A 76 -16.64 14.02 14.85
CA LEU A 76 -17.06 12.76 14.24
C LEU A 76 -18.20 12.91 13.23
N ASN A 77 -19.20 13.73 13.54
CA ASN A 77 -20.36 13.92 12.66
C ASN A 77 -19.96 14.60 11.35
N THR A 78 -19.12 15.63 11.45
CA THR A 78 -18.56 16.32 10.28
C THR A 78 -17.65 15.39 9.48
N ALA A 79 -16.77 14.64 10.15
CA ALA A 79 -15.88 13.68 9.51
C ALA A 79 -16.65 12.63 8.71
N TRP A 80 -17.71 12.06 9.28
CA TRP A 80 -18.55 11.07 8.59
C TRP A 80 -19.27 11.68 7.39
N SER A 81 -19.84 12.87 7.56
CA SER A 81 -20.52 13.58 6.48
C SER A 81 -19.58 13.91 5.31
N VAL A 82 -18.33 14.31 5.60
CA VAL A 82 -17.29 14.54 4.58
C VAL A 82 -16.90 13.23 3.90
N SER A 83 -16.74 12.13 4.64
CA SER A 83 -16.43 10.81 4.06
C SER A 83 -17.53 10.32 3.10
N ILE A 84 -18.80 10.53 3.44
CA ILE A 84 -19.93 10.19 2.57
C ILE A 84 -19.91 11.02 1.28
N ILE A 85 -19.76 12.36 1.39
CA ILE A 85 -19.65 13.22 0.21
C ILE A 85 -18.47 12.81 -0.67
N ARG A 86 -17.30 12.55 -0.06
CA ARG A 86 -16.12 12.10 -0.79
C ARG A 86 -16.39 10.79 -1.52
N GLY A 87 -16.98 9.80 -0.85
CA GLY A 87 -17.35 8.52 -1.46
C GLY A 87 -18.30 8.68 -2.65
N LEU A 88 -19.31 9.54 -2.51
CA LEU A 88 -20.23 9.89 -3.60
C LEU A 88 -19.53 10.57 -4.78
N VAL A 89 -18.63 11.52 -4.52
CA VAL A 89 -17.85 12.20 -5.57
C VAL A 89 -16.95 11.21 -6.30
N ILE A 90 -16.19 10.38 -5.59
CA ILE A 90 -15.34 9.35 -6.20
C ILE A 90 -16.19 8.39 -7.03
N GLY A 91 -17.30 7.89 -6.47
CA GLY A 91 -18.20 6.97 -7.16
C GLY A 91 -18.79 7.57 -8.42
N ALA A 92 -19.29 8.80 -8.37
CA ALA A 92 -19.83 9.48 -9.54
C ALA A 92 -18.77 9.71 -10.62
N VAL A 93 -17.59 10.22 -10.23
CA VAL A 93 -16.47 10.43 -11.17
C VAL A 93 -16.05 9.13 -11.82
N MET A 94 -15.88 8.05 -11.04
CA MET A 94 -15.53 6.73 -11.60
C MET A 94 -16.59 6.19 -12.55
N PHE A 95 -17.87 6.30 -12.18
CA PHE A 95 -18.97 5.77 -12.97
C PHE A 95 -19.05 6.47 -14.33
N PHE A 96 -19.05 7.81 -14.35
CA PHE A 96 -19.13 8.59 -15.59
C PHE A 96 -17.83 8.57 -16.39
N ALA A 97 -16.66 8.51 -15.75
CA ALA A 97 -15.39 8.40 -16.45
C ALA A 97 -15.08 6.96 -16.92
N SER A 98 -15.87 5.95 -16.51
CA SER A 98 -15.60 4.54 -16.82
C SER A 98 -15.36 4.24 -18.31
N PRO A 99 -16.07 4.84 -19.29
CA PRO A 99 -15.77 4.60 -20.71
C PRO A 99 -14.42 5.19 -21.15
N ILE A 100 -14.07 6.37 -20.62
CA ILE A 100 -12.80 7.06 -20.92
C ILE A 100 -11.63 6.26 -20.33
N ILE A 101 -11.79 5.73 -19.12
CA ILE A 101 -10.76 4.92 -18.47
C ILE A 101 -10.60 3.57 -19.19
N ALA A 102 -11.70 2.90 -19.53
CA ALA A 102 -11.68 1.63 -20.26
C ALA A 102 -11.02 1.78 -21.65
N THR A 103 -11.28 2.87 -22.36
CA THR A 103 -10.64 3.17 -23.65
C THR A 103 -9.17 3.56 -23.49
N PHE A 104 -8.82 4.34 -22.46
CA PHE A 104 -7.42 4.65 -22.12
C PHE A 104 -6.60 3.37 -21.94
N PHE A 105 -7.08 2.41 -21.12
CA PHE A 105 -6.41 1.13 -20.90
C PHE A 105 -6.62 0.09 -22.01
N ARG A 106 -7.35 0.42 -23.09
CA ARG A 106 -7.71 -0.50 -24.17
C ARG A 106 -8.34 -1.80 -23.64
N SER A 107 -9.24 -1.69 -22.65
CA SER A 107 -9.85 -2.82 -21.96
C SER A 107 -11.35 -2.64 -21.79
N PRO A 108 -12.16 -3.13 -22.75
CA PRO A 108 -13.62 -3.13 -22.63
C PRO A 108 -14.11 -3.92 -21.41
N SER A 109 -13.42 -5.01 -21.05
CA SER A 109 -13.74 -5.84 -19.88
C SER A 109 -13.57 -5.11 -18.54
N SER A 110 -12.81 -4.01 -18.50
CA SER A 110 -12.65 -3.18 -17.30
C SER A 110 -13.82 -2.25 -17.05
N LEU A 111 -14.66 -1.94 -18.05
CA LEU A 111 -15.75 -0.97 -17.93
C LEU A 111 -16.72 -1.33 -16.79
N ILE A 112 -17.26 -2.54 -16.81
CA ILE A 112 -18.22 -3.02 -15.79
C ILE A 112 -17.52 -3.09 -14.42
N LEU A 113 -16.24 -3.48 -14.39
CA LEU A 113 -15.48 -3.55 -13.14
C LEU A 113 -15.28 -2.17 -12.53
N ILE A 114 -14.98 -1.14 -13.32
CA ILE A 114 -14.86 0.24 -12.86
C ILE A 114 -16.20 0.73 -12.28
N GLN A 115 -17.32 0.44 -12.95
CA GLN A 115 -18.65 0.81 -12.47
C GLN A 115 -19.02 0.10 -11.15
N LEU A 116 -18.73 -1.19 -11.03
CA LEU A 116 -18.96 -1.93 -9.77
C LEU A 116 -18.06 -1.41 -8.64
N ILE A 117 -16.79 -1.14 -8.93
CA ILE A 117 -15.85 -0.59 -7.94
C ILE A 117 -16.18 0.86 -7.57
N ALA A 118 -16.83 1.63 -8.45
CA ALA A 118 -17.34 2.96 -8.11
C ALA A 118 -18.33 2.91 -6.93
N LEU A 119 -19.15 1.85 -6.85
CA LEU A 119 -20.05 1.63 -5.71
C LEU A 119 -19.30 1.36 -4.40
N VAL A 120 -18.12 0.73 -4.47
CA VAL A 120 -17.26 0.48 -3.29
C VAL A 120 -16.88 1.80 -2.63
N ALA A 121 -16.50 2.81 -3.41
CA ALA A 121 -16.15 4.13 -2.88
C ALA A 121 -17.33 4.78 -2.14
N ILE A 122 -18.53 4.66 -2.70
CA ILE A 122 -19.76 5.18 -2.10
C ILE A 122 -20.02 4.49 -0.76
N VAL A 123 -20.01 3.16 -0.75
CA VAL A 123 -20.25 2.35 0.45
C VAL A 123 -19.20 2.66 1.53
N ARG A 124 -17.91 2.72 1.18
CA ARG A 124 -16.84 3.05 2.11
C ARG A 124 -17.00 4.42 2.77
N GLY A 125 -17.64 5.38 2.10
CA GLY A 125 -17.96 6.69 2.68
C GLY A 125 -18.81 6.59 3.95
N PHE A 126 -19.62 5.53 4.10
CA PHE A 126 -20.47 5.31 5.27
C PHE A 126 -19.77 4.61 6.43
N ILE A 127 -18.50 4.21 6.30
CA ILE A 127 -17.74 3.59 7.40
C ILE A 127 -17.65 4.56 8.58
N ASN A 128 -17.92 4.05 9.78
CA ASN A 128 -17.88 4.84 11.01
C ASN A 128 -16.44 5.36 11.28
N PRO A 129 -16.19 6.69 11.26
CA PRO A 129 -14.86 7.24 11.48
C PRO A 129 -14.35 7.03 12.91
N SER A 130 -15.21 6.65 13.86
CA SER A 130 -14.81 6.26 15.22
C SER A 130 -13.88 5.03 15.23
N ILE A 131 -13.70 4.32 14.12
CA ILE A 131 -12.72 3.23 14.02
C ILE A 131 -11.30 3.67 14.39
N VAL A 132 -10.96 4.94 14.17
CA VAL A 132 -9.65 5.52 14.56
C VAL A 132 -9.42 5.52 16.08
N LYS A 133 -10.47 5.34 16.88
CA LYS A 133 -10.39 5.20 18.33
C LYS A 133 -9.55 4.00 18.73
N PHE A 134 -9.56 2.91 17.95
CA PHE A 134 -8.70 1.77 18.24
C PHE A 134 -7.22 2.13 18.17
N GLN A 135 -6.81 2.99 17.24
CA GLN A 135 -5.44 3.50 17.16
C GLN A 135 -5.15 4.51 18.26
N LYS A 136 -6.07 5.45 18.48
CA LYS A 136 -5.96 6.49 19.50
C LYS A 136 -5.80 5.92 20.92
N ASP A 137 -6.59 4.92 21.27
CA ASP A 137 -6.62 4.29 22.58
C ASP A 137 -5.63 3.12 22.69
N LEU A 138 -4.75 2.94 21.69
CA LEU A 138 -3.75 1.85 21.61
C LEU A 138 -4.37 0.44 21.67
N GLN A 139 -5.64 0.29 21.25
CA GLN A 139 -6.37 -0.97 21.17
C GLN A 139 -6.14 -1.70 19.84
N PHE A 140 -4.86 -1.84 19.44
CA PHE A 140 -4.47 -2.45 18.16
C PHE A 140 -5.02 -3.87 17.95
N HIS A 141 -5.24 -4.63 19.04
CA HIS A 141 -5.88 -5.94 18.96
C HIS A 141 -7.31 -5.88 18.38
N LYS A 142 -8.10 -4.86 18.75
CA LYS A 142 -9.47 -4.69 18.23
C LYS A 142 -9.45 -4.25 16.79
N GLU A 143 -8.60 -3.29 16.44
CA GLU A 143 -8.41 -2.89 15.04
C GLU A 143 -8.02 -4.08 14.18
N PHE A 144 -7.09 -4.89 14.67
CA PHE A 144 -6.66 -6.06 13.93
C PHE A 144 -7.77 -7.08 13.76
N ILE A 145 -8.49 -7.45 14.82
CA ILE A 145 -9.60 -8.42 14.73
C ILE A 145 -10.65 -7.89 13.75
N PHE A 146 -11.00 -6.60 13.85
CA PHE A 146 -11.94 -5.96 12.94
C PHE A 146 -11.49 -6.08 11.47
N ARG A 147 -10.25 -5.69 11.16
CA ARG A 147 -9.68 -5.80 9.79
C ARG A 147 -9.54 -7.24 9.32
N GLY A 148 -9.14 -8.14 10.22
CA GLY A 148 -8.95 -9.56 9.93
C GLY A 148 -10.27 -10.25 9.57
N VAL A 149 -11.35 -9.95 10.30
CA VAL A 149 -12.70 -10.46 10.01
C VAL A 149 -13.20 -9.99 8.64
N ILE A 150 -13.02 -8.71 8.31
CA ILE A 150 -13.39 -8.16 7.00
C ILE A 150 -12.59 -8.83 5.88
N LEU A 151 -11.27 -8.94 6.05
CA LEU A 151 -10.40 -9.55 5.05
C LEU A 151 -10.67 -11.05 4.86
N ALA A 152 -10.99 -11.77 5.95
CA ALA A 152 -11.41 -13.17 5.88
C ALA A 152 -12.75 -13.33 5.14
N ALA A 153 -13.74 -12.49 5.47
CA ALA A 153 -15.04 -12.48 4.78
C ALA A 153 -14.86 -12.18 3.28
N GLU A 154 -14.08 -11.16 2.92
CA GLU A 154 -13.79 -10.82 1.53
C GLU A 154 -13.15 -11.99 0.78
N ALA A 155 -12.17 -12.67 1.39
CA ALA A 155 -11.50 -13.80 0.75
C ALA A 155 -12.44 -14.98 0.53
N VAL A 156 -13.26 -15.34 1.53
CA VAL A 156 -14.24 -16.43 1.41
C VAL A 156 -15.24 -16.11 0.30
N ILE A 157 -15.76 -14.89 0.27
CA ILE A 157 -16.72 -14.43 -0.75
C ILE A 157 -16.05 -14.41 -2.14
N ALA A 158 -14.83 -13.87 -2.23
CA ALA A 158 -14.08 -13.79 -3.49
C ALA A 158 -13.81 -15.18 -4.06
N ILE A 159 -13.33 -16.13 -3.24
CA ILE A 159 -13.03 -17.50 -3.67
C ILE A 159 -14.32 -18.21 -4.08
N SER A 160 -15.39 -18.11 -3.28
CA SER A 160 -16.68 -18.74 -3.59
C SER A 160 -17.25 -18.22 -4.91
N LEU A 161 -17.28 -16.90 -5.10
CA LEU A 161 -17.76 -16.28 -6.34
C LEU A 161 -16.84 -16.58 -7.52
N ALA A 162 -15.52 -16.67 -7.32
CA ALA A 162 -14.59 -17.03 -8.39
C ALA A 162 -14.79 -18.47 -8.87
N ILE A 163 -15.07 -19.41 -7.96
CA ILE A 163 -15.37 -20.81 -8.33
C ILE A 163 -16.64 -20.89 -9.18
N ILE A 164 -17.68 -20.12 -8.82
CA ILE A 164 -18.99 -20.13 -9.50
C ILE A 164 -18.94 -19.36 -10.83
N LEU A 165 -18.47 -18.11 -10.80
CA LEU A 165 -18.55 -17.18 -11.93
C LEU A 165 -17.36 -17.25 -12.88
N ARG A 166 -16.18 -17.69 -12.40
CA ARG A 166 -14.91 -17.72 -13.14
C ARG A 166 -14.59 -16.43 -13.92
N SER A 167 -14.97 -15.30 -13.33
CA SER A 167 -14.96 -13.98 -13.96
C SER A 167 -14.32 -12.96 -13.02
N PRO A 168 -13.63 -11.91 -13.53
CA PRO A 168 -13.09 -10.84 -12.68
C PRO A 168 -14.16 -10.08 -11.90
N ILE A 169 -15.43 -10.20 -12.31
CA ILE A 169 -16.59 -9.67 -11.59
C ILE A 169 -16.67 -10.24 -10.17
N SER A 170 -16.19 -11.47 -9.92
CA SER A 170 -16.13 -12.05 -8.57
C SER A 170 -15.28 -11.21 -7.61
N LEU A 171 -14.17 -10.63 -8.11
CA LEU A 171 -13.28 -9.76 -7.32
C LEU A 171 -13.95 -8.42 -7.01
N ALA A 172 -14.62 -7.82 -7.98
CA ALA A 172 -15.33 -6.55 -7.78
C ALA A 172 -16.52 -6.69 -6.82
N ILE A 173 -17.35 -7.74 -6.99
CA ILE A 173 -18.51 -7.99 -6.12
C ILE A 173 -18.07 -8.36 -4.71
N SER A 174 -17.04 -9.20 -4.55
CA SER A 174 -16.53 -9.54 -3.21
C SER A 174 -15.98 -8.32 -2.47
N LEU A 175 -15.30 -7.40 -3.16
CA LEU A 175 -14.86 -6.14 -2.59
C LEU A 175 -16.06 -5.25 -2.16
N LEU A 176 -17.12 -5.19 -2.97
CA LEU A 176 -18.33 -4.43 -2.65
C LEU A 176 -19.08 -5.01 -1.43
N ILE A 177 -19.27 -6.33 -1.39
CA ILE A 177 -19.93 -7.01 -0.25
C ILE A 177 -19.07 -6.82 1.01
N SER A 178 -17.75 -6.94 0.90
CA SER A 178 -16.81 -6.69 2.01
C SER A 178 -16.92 -5.26 2.54
N ALA A 179 -17.00 -4.25 1.66
CA ALA A 179 -17.20 -2.87 2.06
C ALA A 179 -18.54 -2.66 2.79
N PHE A 180 -19.62 -3.29 2.31
CA PHE A 180 -20.91 -3.23 2.98
C PHE A 180 -20.85 -3.89 4.36
N PHE A 181 -20.20 -5.04 4.45
CA PHE A 181 -19.97 -5.74 5.72
C PHE A 181 -19.14 -4.89 6.69
N GLU A 182 -18.09 -4.21 6.23
CA GLU A 182 -17.31 -3.26 7.02
C GLU A 182 -18.16 -2.10 7.55
N VAL A 183 -19.03 -1.50 6.73
CA VAL A 183 -19.97 -0.47 7.17
C VAL A 183 -20.86 -0.98 8.29
N VAL A 184 -21.51 -2.14 8.10
CA VAL A 184 -22.41 -2.75 9.09
C VAL A 184 -21.68 -3.02 10.40
N LEU A 185 -20.50 -3.66 10.35
CA LEU A 185 -19.70 -3.92 11.54
C LEU A 185 -19.27 -2.62 12.24
N SER A 186 -18.86 -1.60 11.47
CA SER A 186 -18.40 -0.33 12.02
C SER A 186 -19.52 0.45 12.72
N LEU A 187 -20.74 0.44 12.18
CA LEU A 187 -21.89 1.12 12.77
C LEU A 187 -22.45 0.36 13.98
N TYR A 188 -22.42 -0.97 13.95
CA TYR A 188 -22.97 -1.79 15.01
C TYR A 188 -22.04 -1.85 16.24
N PHE A 189 -20.76 -2.17 16.02
CA PHE A 189 -19.80 -2.48 17.10
C PHE A 189 -18.95 -1.30 17.58
N ILE A 190 -18.84 -0.22 16.80
CA ILE A 190 -17.95 0.91 17.15
C ILE A 190 -18.76 2.09 17.65
N LEU A 191 -18.44 2.53 18.87
CA LEU A 191 -19.05 3.68 19.55
C LEU A 191 -18.03 4.83 19.69
N PRO A 192 -18.48 6.10 19.64
CA PRO A 192 -19.86 6.54 19.39
C PRO A 192 -20.25 6.46 17.90
N ARG A 193 -21.56 6.41 17.63
CA ARG A 193 -22.09 6.39 16.27
C ARG A 193 -22.20 7.82 15.73
N PRO A 194 -21.66 8.12 14.55
CA PRO A 194 -21.77 9.44 13.95
C PRO A 194 -23.22 9.70 13.51
N LYS A 195 -23.57 10.97 13.43
CA LYS A 195 -24.80 11.49 12.83
C LYS A 195 -24.43 12.34 11.62
N LEU A 196 -25.34 12.45 10.65
CA LEU A 196 -25.19 13.34 9.50
C LEU A 196 -25.35 14.79 9.98
N ILE A 197 -24.23 15.45 10.29
CA ILE A 197 -24.20 16.86 10.67
C ILE A 197 -23.06 17.54 9.93
N PHE A 198 -23.40 18.63 9.24
CA PHE A 198 -22.45 19.44 8.49
C PHE A 198 -22.06 20.69 9.29
N ASN A 199 -20.78 20.81 9.62
CA ASN A 199 -20.21 22.02 10.18
C ASN A 199 -19.12 22.58 9.26
N LYS A 200 -19.42 23.68 8.57
CA LYS A 200 -18.52 24.29 7.57
C LYS A 200 -17.16 24.70 8.15
N LYS A 201 -17.11 25.15 9.41
CA LYS A 201 -15.86 25.55 10.08
C LYS A 201 -14.95 24.33 10.30
N GLU A 202 -15.54 23.22 10.74
CA GLU A 202 -14.85 21.95 10.96
C GLU A 202 -14.35 21.32 9.66
N ILE A 203 -15.12 21.41 8.57
CA ILE A 203 -14.69 20.94 7.24
C ILE A 203 -13.43 21.68 6.81
N HIS A 204 -13.41 23.01 6.93
CA HIS A 204 -12.24 23.80 6.56
C HIS A 204 -11.02 23.42 7.39
N LEU A 205 -11.18 23.23 8.70
CA LEU A 205 -10.12 22.82 9.61
C LEU A 205 -9.54 21.44 9.21
N ILE A 206 -10.40 20.46 8.97
CA ILE A 206 -10.03 19.11 8.55
C ILE A 206 -9.24 19.15 7.24
N VAL A 207 -9.79 19.78 6.20
CA VAL A 207 -9.17 19.83 4.87
C VAL A 207 -7.84 20.59 4.90
N GLN A 208 -7.77 21.71 5.62
CA GLN A 208 -6.55 22.51 5.73
C GLN A 208 -5.41 21.73 6.41
N ARG A 209 -5.72 20.90 7.41
CA ARG A 209 -4.73 20.04 8.08
C ARG A 209 -4.37 18.81 7.24
N GLY A 210 -5.31 18.28 6.47
CA GLY A 210 -5.12 17.08 5.65
C GLY A 210 -4.33 17.29 4.36
N LYS A 211 -4.30 18.50 3.80
CA LYS A 211 -3.71 18.76 2.46
C LYS A 211 -2.27 18.25 2.27
N TRP A 212 -1.45 18.30 3.32
CA TRP A 212 -0.06 17.80 3.26
C TRP A 212 0.00 16.27 3.27
N VAL A 213 -0.94 15.63 3.97
CA VAL A 213 -1.11 14.17 3.95
C VAL A 213 -1.56 13.72 2.57
N THR A 214 -2.51 14.43 1.95
CA THR A 214 -2.94 14.19 0.56
C THR A 214 -1.77 14.30 -0.40
N ALA A 215 -1.01 15.40 -0.34
CA ALA A 215 0.13 15.63 -1.23
C ALA A 215 1.17 14.51 -1.10
N ALA A 216 1.56 14.16 0.13
CA ALA A 216 2.49 13.05 0.38
C ALA A 216 1.94 11.70 -0.13
N GLY A 217 0.65 11.45 0.07
CA GLY A 217 -0.05 10.27 -0.42
C GLY A 217 -0.01 10.16 -1.94
N ILE A 218 -0.25 11.26 -2.67
CA ILE A 218 -0.24 11.31 -4.13
C ILE A 218 1.15 10.95 -4.67
N PHE A 219 2.21 11.59 -4.18
CA PHE A 219 3.57 11.28 -4.62
C PHE A 219 3.95 9.83 -4.33
N ASN A 220 3.58 9.33 -3.15
CA ASN A 220 3.85 7.95 -2.77
C ASN A 220 3.09 6.95 -3.64
N TYR A 221 1.82 7.22 -3.95
CA TYR A 221 1.00 6.35 -4.78
C TYR A 221 1.50 6.32 -6.23
N LEU A 222 1.78 7.49 -6.81
CA LEU A 222 2.32 7.59 -8.16
C LEU A 222 3.66 6.86 -8.27
N TYR A 223 4.55 7.03 -7.29
CA TYR A 223 5.83 6.32 -7.29
C TYR A 223 5.68 4.79 -7.31
N HIS A 224 4.71 4.24 -6.58
CA HIS A 224 4.53 2.79 -6.44
C HIS A 224 3.61 2.15 -7.49
N ASN A 225 2.90 2.94 -8.29
CA ASN A 225 1.92 2.45 -9.25
C ASN A 225 2.06 3.05 -10.64
N ALA A 226 3.00 3.98 -10.88
CA ALA A 226 3.24 4.55 -12.20
C ALA A 226 3.62 3.46 -13.22
N ASP A 227 4.41 2.48 -12.80
CA ASP A 227 4.74 1.28 -13.59
C ASP A 227 3.50 0.48 -13.99
N ASN A 228 2.61 0.21 -13.05
CA ASN A 228 1.33 -0.45 -13.33
C ASN A 228 0.47 0.34 -14.35
N ILE A 229 0.39 1.67 -14.21
CA ILE A 229 -0.38 2.51 -15.16
C ILE A 229 0.22 2.42 -16.56
N VAL A 230 1.54 2.55 -16.70
CA VAL A 230 2.24 2.50 -17.99
C VAL A 230 2.13 1.11 -18.62
N VAL A 231 2.35 0.04 -17.84
CA VAL A 231 2.20 -1.34 -18.30
C VAL A 231 0.78 -1.61 -18.79
N GLY A 232 -0.24 -1.23 -18.02
CA GLY A 232 -1.63 -1.40 -18.43
C GLY A 232 -1.97 -0.63 -19.70
N ARG A 233 -1.48 0.60 -19.85
CA ARG A 233 -1.74 1.45 -21.01
C ARG A 233 -1.04 0.95 -22.28
N MET A 234 0.24 0.58 -22.17
CA MET A 234 1.10 0.27 -23.33
C MET A 234 1.03 -1.20 -23.72
N LEU A 235 0.97 -2.12 -22.74
CA LEU A 235 1.07 -3.56 -22.96
C LEU A 235 -0.27 -4.30 -22.75
N GLY A 236 -1.31 -3.59 -22.32
CA GLY A 236 -2.65 -4.13 -22.09
C GLY A 236 -2.84 -4.85 -20.76
N VAL A 237 -4.07 -5.27 -20.49
CA VAL A 237 -4.47 -5.83 -19.18
C VAL A 237 -3.82 -7.16 -18.85
N THR A 238 -3.58 -8.05 -19.83
CA THR A 238 -2.88 -9.31 -19.55
C THR A 238 -1.50 -9.07 -18.97
N SER A 239 -0.74 -8.16 -19.59
CA SER A 239 0.59 -7.74 -19.12
C SER A 239 0.51 -7.07 -17.76
N LEU A 240 -0.49 -6.22 -17.51
CA LEU A 240 -0.72 -5.63 -16.18
C LEU A 240 -0.96 -6.69 -15.11
N GLY A 241 -1.82 -7.67 -15.36
CA GLY A 241 -2.10 -8.74 -14.40
C GLY A 241 -0.86 -9.57 -14.08
N LEU A 242 -0.08 -9.94 -15.10
CA LEU A 242 1.20 -10.64 -14.95
C LEU A 242 2.19 -9.82 -14.12
N TYR A 243 2.36 -8.54 -14.46
CA TYR A 243 3.31 -7.65 -13.81
C TYR A 243 2.94 -7.33 -12.36
N ASP A 244 1.70 -6.90 -12.10
CA ASP A 244 1.21 -6.58 -10.76
C ASP A 244 1.30 -7.79 -9.82
N THR A 245 1.02 -8.99 -10.33
CA THR A 245 1.14 -10.22 -9.53
C THR A 245 2.60 -10.57 -9.25
N ALA A 246 3.49 -10.45 -10.24
CA ALA A 246 4.94 -10.62 -10.04
C ALA A 246 5.48 -9.61 -9.02
N TYR A 247 5.05 -8.36 -9.09
CA TYR A 247 5.41 -7.29 -8.16
C TYR A 247 4.93 -7.58 -6.74
N LYS A 248 3.68 -8.05 -6.58
CA LYS A 248 3.15 -8.46 -5.28
C LYS A 248 3.95 -9.60 -4.67
N ILE A 249 4.31 -10.61 -5.46
CA ILE A 249 5.10 -11.77 -5.01
C ILE A 249 6.52 -11.35 -4.62
N SER A 250 7.20 -10.53 -5.43
CA SER A 250 8.55 -10.06 -5.11
C SER A 250 8.58 -9.18 -3.86
N GLY A 251 7.50 -8.44 -3.61
CA GLY A 251 7.35 -7.56 -2.45
C GLY A 251 6.98 -8.25 -1.14
N LEU A 252 6.62 -9.55 -1.12
CA LEU A 252 6.00 -10.19 0.05
C LEU A 252 6.82 -10.08 1.35
N PRO A 253 8.13 -10.38 1.40
CA PRO A 253 8.91 -10.27 2.63
C PRO A 253 9.50 -8.87 2.80
N VAL A 254 9.72 -8.19 1.68
CA VAL A 254 10.35 -6.88 1.55
C VAL A 254 9.61 -5.82 2.34
N THR A 255 8.31 -5.63 2.07
CA THR A 255 7.55 -4.54 2.68
C THR A 255 7.21 -4.82 4.13
N GLU A 256 6.84 -6.06 4.46
CA GLU A 256 6.45 -6.40 5.83
C GLU A 256 7.64 -6.36 6.79
N LEU A 257 8.77 -6.97 6.41
CA LEU A 257 9.96 -6.93 7.26
C LEU A 257 10.51 -5.52 7.39
N ALA A 258 10.61 -4.76 6.29
CA ALA A 258 11.07 -3.38 6.37
C ALA A 258 10.18 -2.51 7.26
N GLU A 259 8.85 -2.66 7.21
CA GLU A 259 7.93 -1.96 8.10
C GLU A 259 8.07 -2.41 9.56
N VAL A 260 8.22 -3.71 9.80
CA VAL A 260 8.44 -4.26 11.15
C VAL A 260 9.71 -3.70 11.77
N PHE A 261 10.82 -3.81 11.04
CA PHE A 261 12.10 -3.29 11.48
C PHE A 261 12.04 -1.77 11.67
N SER A 262 11.41 -1.02 10.76
CA SER A 262 11.28 0.44 10.90
C SER A 262 10.53 0.83 12.17
N LYS A 263 9.44 0.14 12.52
CA LYS A 263 8.66 0.43 13.75
C LYS A 263 9.43 0.15 15.04
N VAL A 264 10.29 -0.86 15.04
CA VAL A 264 11.10 -1.22 16.22
C VAL A 264 12.34 -0.35 16.33
N THR A 265 13.02 -0.10 15.21
CA THR A 265 14.31 0.58 15.21
C THR A 265 14.18 2.10 15.27
N PHE A 266 13.09 2.69 14.73
CA PHE A 266 12.87 4.14 14.80
C PHE A 266 12.93 4.70 16.24
N PRO A 267 12.20 4.15 17.25
CA PRO A 267 12.30 4.62 18.63
C PRO A 267 13.71 4.49 19.21
N VAL A 268 14.43 3.40 18.87
CA VAL A 268 15.80 3.17 19.32
C VAL A 268 16.72 4.25 18.77
N PHE A 269 16.66 4.53 17.46
CA PHE A 269 17.42 5.59 16.81
C PHE A 269 17.11 6.96 17.41
N ALA A 270 15.85 7.26 17.70
CA ALA A 270 15.46 8.54 18.28
C ALA A 270 16.02 8.76 19.69
N GLN A 271 16.18 7.70 20.48
CA GLN A 271 16.76 7.77 21.84
C GLN A 271 18.29 7.93 21.80
N ILE A 272 18.96 7.25 20.87
CA ILE A 272 20.43 7.26 20.78
C ILE A 272 20.96 8.28 19.76
N LYS A 273 20.10 9.15 19.20
CA LYS A 273 20.48 10.10 18.14
C LYS A 273 21.61 11.07 18.52
N GLY A 274 21.83 11.29 19.81
CA GLY A 274 22.93 12.11 20.33
C GLY A 274 24.28 11.39 20.38
N ASP A 275 24.29 10.05 20.40
CA ASP A 275 25.49 9.23 20.38
C ASP A 275 25.69 8.63 18.99
N LYS A 276 26.52 9.28 18.18
CA LYS A 276 26.69 8.88 16.78
C LYS A 276 27.27 7.50 16.60
N VAL A 277 28.23 7.12 17.43
CA VAL A 277 28.93 5.83 17.29
C VAL A 277 27.91 4.72 17.54
N ARG A 278 27.12 4.87 18.61
CA ARG A 278 26.05 3.92 18.92
C ARG A 278 24.92 3.94 17.89
N LEU A 279 24.56 5.11 17.36
CA LEU A 279 23.57 5.24 16.28
C LEU A 279 24.05 4.54 15.00
N TRP A 280 25.30 4.75 14.58
CA TRP A 280 25.89 4.10 13.41
C TRP A 280 25.95 2.59 13.57
N GLN A 281 26.45 2.09 14.70
CA GLN A 281 26.49 0.67 15.01
C GLN A 281 25.09 0.05 15.01
N SER A 282 24.11 0.73 15.61
CA SER A 282 22.72 0.25 15.63
C SER A 282 22.10 0.25 14.23
N PHE A 283 22.42 1.27 13.41
CA PHE A 283 21.97 1.35 12.03
C PHE A 283 22.54 0.22 11.19
N ILE A 284 23.87 0.04 11.17
CA ILE A 284 24.53 -1.04 10.44
C ILE A 284 24.05 -2.41 10.91
N LYS A 285 23.97 -2.66 12.22
CA LYS A 285 23.49 -3.94 12.75
C LYS A 285 22.05 -4.24 12.32
N SER A 286 21.18 -3.25 12.34
CA SER A 286 19.78 -3.41 11.90
C SER A 286 19.68 -3.64 10.39
N THR A 287 20.45 -2.89 9.60
CA THR A 287 20.51 -3.05 8.14
C THR A 287 21.06 -4.43 7.76
N LEU A 288 22.09 -4.92 8.45
CA LEU A 288 22.64 -6.26 8.24
C LEU A 288 21.63 -7.35 8.62
N ALA A 289 20.93 -7.21 9.75
CA ALA A 289 19.89 -8.15 10.16
C ALA A 289 18.73 -8.21 9.15
N LEU A 290 18.29 -7.06 8.62
CA LEU A 290 17.27 -7.01 7.56
C LEU A 290 17.80 -7.65 6.26
N SER A 291 19.04 -7.33 5.88
CA SER A 291 19.68 -7.87 4.67
C SER A 291 19.84 -9.39 4.73
N ALA A 292 20.14 -9.94 5.90
CA ALA A 292 20.27 -11.38 6.11
C ALA A 292 18.98 -12.16 5.83
N ILE A 293 17.81 -11.52 5.85
CA ILE A 293 16.53 -12.15 5.53
C ILE A 293 16.12 -11.84 4.08
N VAL A 294 16.21 -10.57 3.70
CA VAL A 294 15.72 -10.10 2.40
C VAL A 294 16.62 -10.58 1.24
N VAL A 295 17.94 -10.60 1.41
CA VAL A 295 18.88 -10.98 0.34
C VAL A 295 18.72 -12.46 -0.03
N PRO A 296 18.73 -13.44 0.90
CA PRO A 296 18.50 -14.83 0.54
C PRO A 296 17.14 -15.06 -0.14
N PHE A 297 16.10 -14.36 0.29
CA PHE A 297 14.79 -14.45 -0.36
C PHE A 297 14.81 -13.90 -1.79
N GLY A 298 15.45 -12.74 -2.01
CA GLY A 298 15.63 -12.18 -3.34
C GLY A 298 16.44 -13.09 -4.26
N ILE A 299 17.55 -13.65 -3.76
CA ILE A 299 18.36 -14.65 -4.46
C ILE A 299 17.50 -15.87 -4.82
N PHE A 300 16.72 -16.39 -3.88
CA PHE A 300 15.81 -17.50 -4.12
C PHE A 300 14.83 -17.20 -5.26
N LEU A 301 14.13 -16.06 -5.23
CA LEU A 301 13.22 -15.67 -6.30
C LEU A 301 13.93 -15.42 -7.64
N PHE A 302 15.16 -14.93 -7.62
CA PHE A 302 15.96 -14.67 -8.83
C PHE A 302 16.34 -15.96 -9.55
N PHE A 303 16.82 -16.97 -8.80
CA PHE A 303 17.23 -18.26 -9.35
C PHE A 303 16.05 -19.22 -9.57
N PHE A 304 15.00 -19.14 -8.76
CA PHE A 304 13.81 -19.98 -8.83
C PHE A 304 12.51 -19.22 -9.18
N PRO A 305 12.48 -18.35 -10.20
CA PRO A 305 11.28 -17.57 -10.54
C PRO A 305 10.14 -18.44 -11.07
N GLN A 306 10.44 -19.68 -11.48
CA GLN A 306 9.44 -20.69 -11.86
C GLN A 306 8.47 -21.05 -10.72
N ILE A 307 8.80 -20.68 -9.48
CA ILE A 307 7.87 -20.81 -8.35
C ILE A 307 6.52 -20.14 -8.63
N ILE A 308 6.48 -19.08 -9.45
CA ILE A 308 5.21 -18.44 -9.82
C ILE A 308 4.27 -19.39 -10.58
N VAL A 309 4.81 -20.27 -11.42
CA VAL A 309 4.03 -21.27 -12.15
C VAL A 309 3.58 -22.39 -11.23
N PHE A 310 4.45 -22.81 -10.31
CA PHE A 310 4.09 -23.79 -9.29
C PHE A 310 2.97 -23.26 -8.38
N LEU A 311 3.05 -21.99 -7.95
CA LEU A 311 2.07 -21.38 -7.07
C LEU A 311 0.77 -21.07 -7.80
N LEU A 312 0.82 -20.38 -8.94
CA LEU A 312 -0.35 -19.79 -9.59
C LEU A 312 -0.86 -20.57 -10.80
N GLY A 313 -0.05 -21.47 -11.36
CA GLY A 313 -0.38 -22.26 -12.55
C GLY A 313 0.31 -21.80 -13.84
N PRO A 314 0.15 -22.55 -14.94
CA PRO A 314 0.89 -22.37 -16.19
C PRO A 314 0.62 -21.03 -16.90
N ASN A 315 -0.59 -20.48 -16.75
CA ASN A 315 -0.97 -19.19 -17.36
C ASN A 315 -0.10 -18.01 -16.89
N TRP A 316 0.63 -18.18 -15.79
CA TRP A 316 1.50 -17.17 -15.18
C TRP A 316 2.96 -17.28 -15.61
N ALA A 317 3.32 -18.25 -16.46
CA ALA A 317 4.68 -18.40 -16.96
C ALA A 317 5.26 -17.13 -17.62
N PRO A 318 4.49 -16.31 -18.37
CA PRO A 318 5.01 -15.07 -18.95
C PRO A 318 5.44 -14.02 -17.93
N ALA A 319 5.05 -14.15 -16.64
CA ALA A 319 5.48 -13.26 -15.58
C ALA A 319 6.89 -13.59 -15.03
N ILE A 320 7.46 -14.76 -15.38
CA ILE A 320 8.76 -15.23 -14.89
C ILE A 320 9.89 -14.20 -15.10
N PRO A 321 10.09 -13.61 -16.30
CA PRO A 321 11.18 -12.66 -16.52
C PRO A 321 11.03 -11.39 -15.66
N ALA A 322 9.80 -10.91 -15.50
CA ALA A 322 9.50 -9.76 -14.67
C ALA A 322 9.74 -10.08 -13.18
N LEU A 323 9.27 -11.22 -12.69
CA LEU A 323 9.49 -11.64 -11.29
C LEU A 323 10.98 -11.75 -10.96
N ARG A 324 11.79 -12.32 -11.87
CA ARG A 324 13.24 -12.43 -11.70
C ARG A 324 13.85 -11.05 -11.45
N LEU A 325 13.54 -10.05 -12.26
CA LEU A 325 14.08 -8.70 -12.09
C LEU A 325 13.47 -7.97 -10.89
N LEU A 326 12.16 -8.12 -10.66
CA LEU A 326 11.47 -7.50 -9.54
C LEU A 326 11.96 -8.06 -8.18
N SER A 327 12.55 -9.25 -8.14
CA SER A 327 13.23 -9.76 -6.95
C SER A 327 14.44 -8.91 -6.55
N ILE A 328 15.24 -8.45 -7.54
CA ILE A 328 16.37 -7.53 -7.32
C ILE A 328 15.84 -6.18 -6.81
N TYR A 329 14.81 -5.65 -7.47
CA TYR A 329 14.15 -4.42 -7.02
C TYR A 329 13.65 -4.54 -5.57
N GLY A 330 13.01 -5.66 -5.21
CA GLY A 330 12.53 -5.91 -3.85
C GLY A 330 13.65 -5.85 -2.81
N VAL A 331 14.81 -6.44 -3.10
CA VAL A 331 16.00 -6.36 -2.23
C VAL A 331 16.48 -4.92 -2.08
N ILE A 332 16.71 -4.22 -3.20
CA ILE A 332 17.21 -2.84 -3.20
C ILE A 332 16.25 -1.94 -2.41
N ARG A 333 14.94 -2.04 -2.68
CA ARG A 333 13.90 -1.25 -2.01
C ARG A 333 13.83 -1.50 -0.51
N SER A 334 13.99 -2.74 -0.06
CA SER A 334 13.96 -3.06 1.38
C SER A 334 15.08 -2.36 2.12
N ILE A 335 16.30 -2.47 1.57
CA ILE A 335 17.51 -1.96 2.20
C ILE A 335 17.52 -0.43 2.15
N SER A 336 17.20 0.16 0.99
CA SER A 336 17.16 1.62 0.83
C SER A 336 16.01 2.26 1.62
N GLY A 337 14.85 1.61 1.66
CA GLY A 337 13.67 2.06 2.39
C GLY A 337 13.92 2.15 3.91
N PHE A 338 14.72 1.24 4.47
CA PHE A 338 15.07 1.23 5.88
C PHE A 338 15.80 2.51 6.35
N SER A 339 16.58 3.14 5.47
CA SER A 339 17.24 4.43 5.75
C SER A 339 16.25 5.56 6.08
N SER A 340 15.00 5.46 5.63
CA SER A 340 13.96 6.43 5.97
C SER A 340 13.70 6.49 7.47
N ALA A 341 13.77 5.36 8.18
CA ALA A 341 13.60 5.33 9.63
C ALA A 341 14.72 6.10 10.35
N LEU A 342 15.95 6.00 9.86
CA LEU A 342 17.08 6.79 10.37
C LEU A 342 16.85 8.29 10.14
N PHE A 343 16.52 8.69 8.91
CA PHE A 343 16.33 10.10 8.55
C PHE A 343 15.21 10.76 9.36
N LEU A 344 14.11 10.05 9.56
CA LEU A 344 13.01 10.54 10.38
C LEU A 344 13.41 10.64 11.86
N ALA A 345 14.17 9.68 12.40
CA ALA A 345 14.59 9.69 13.80
C ALA A 345 15.50 10.87 14.15
N VAL A 346 16.28 11.37 13.17
CA VAL A 346 17.12 12.58 13.30
C VAL A 346 16.42 13.86 12.82
N ASN A 347 15.09 13.85 12.65
CA ASN A 347 14.27 14.98 12.20
C ASN A 347 14.67 15.55 10.82
N LYS A 348 15.14 14.71 9.90
CA LYS A 348 15.49 15.08 8.51
C LYS A 348 14.52 14.48 7.50
N ALA A 349 13.23 14.78 7.65
CA ALA A 349 12.19 14.31 6.74
C ALA A 349 12.40 14.75 5.28
N ASN A 350 13.06 15.90 5.07
CA ASN A 350 13.44 16.38 3.74
C ASN A 350 14.36 15.41 2.99
N PHE A 351 15.22 14.65 3.68
CA PHE A 351 16.08 13.66 3.02
C PHE A 351 15.27 12.52 2.42
N VAL A 352 14.21 12.07 3.10
CA VAL A 352 13.27 11.08 2.56
C VAL A 352 12.63 11.60 1.28
N THR A 353 12.22 12.87 1.26
CA THR A 353 11.65 13.51 0.05
C THR A 353 12.64 13.53 -1.11
N TYR A 354 13.91 13.89 -0.88
CA TYR A 354 14.92 13.92 -1.94
C TYR A 354 15.21 12.52 -2.51
N VAL A 355 15.26 11.51 -1.65
CA VAL A 355 15.39 10.10 -2.07
C VAL A 355 14.21 9.70 -2.95
N THR A 356 12.98 9.96 -2.51
CA THR A 356 11.76 9.65 -3.28
C THR A 356 11.72 10.38 -4.62
N LEU A 357 12.09 11.66 -4.66
CA LEU A 357 12.16 12.44 -5.90
C LEU A 357 13.20 11.87 -6.87
N ALA A 358 14.39 11.53 -6.38
CA ALA A 358 15.41 10.86 -7.20
C ALA A 358 14.91 9.53 -7.76
N SER A 359 14.13 8.78 -6.98
CA SER A 359 13.51 7.54 -7.46
C SER A 359 12.45 7.76 -8.53
N ILE A 360 11.57 8.74 -8.33
CA ILE A 360 10.51 9.10 -9.28
C ILE A 360 11.12 9.58 -10.60
N LEU A 361 12.17 10.40 -10.56
CA LEU A 361 12.85 10.89 -11.75
C LEU A 361 13.47 9.73 -12.55
N GLY A 362 14.21 8.84 -11.89
CA GLY A 362 14.80 7.68 -12.54
C GLY A 362 13.75 6.75 -13.17
N LEU A 363 12.63 6.52 -12.47
CA LEU A 363 11.52 5.74 -13.00
C LEU A 363 10.87 6.43 -14.20
N THR A 364 10.51 7.71 -14.09
CA THR A 364 9.77 8.45 -15.12
C THR A 364 10.57 8.56 -16.42
N VAL A 365 11.89 8.77 -16.34
CA VAL A 365 12.76 8.85 -17.52
C VAL A 365 12.92 7.49 -18.20
N SER A 366 12.99 6.41 -17.43
CA SER A 366 13.30 5.08 -17.96
C SER A 366 12.08 4.26 -18.39
N ILE A 367 10.91 4.51 -17.82
CA ILE A 367 9.73 3.65 -17.96
C ILE A 367 9.20 3.55 -19.40
N TYR A 368 8.99 4.68 -20.07
CA TYR A 368 8.46 4.70 -21.44
C TYR A 368 9.41 4.04 -22.47
N PRO A 369 10.71 4.40 -22.55
CA PRO A 369 11.61 3.80 -23.53
C PRO A 369 11.89 2.30 -23.26
N LEU A 370 11.93 1.88 -21.99
CA LEU A 370 12.17 0.47 -21.68
C LEU A 370 10.93 -0.40 -21.89
N VAL A 371 9.75 0.06 -21.49
CA VAL A 371 8.50 -0.70 -21.70
C VAL A 371 8.20 -0.88 -23.18
N SER A 372 8.44 0.15 -24.01
CA SER A 372 8.23 0.06 -25.46
C SER A 372 9.15 -0.94 -26.16
N ARG A 373 10.39 -1.14 -25.67
CA ARG A 373 11.36 -2.04 -26.29
C ARG A 373 11.38 -3.45 -25.71
N LEU A 374 11.18 -3.58 -24.40
CA LEU A 374 11.41 -4.82 -23.63
C LEU A 374 10.14 -5.32 -22.92
N GLY A 375 9.00 -4.66 -23.09
CA GLY A 375 7.73 -5.08 -22.48
C GLY A 375 7.80 -5.14 -20.95
N LEU A 376 7.40 -6.27 -20.38
CA LEU A 376 7.38 -6.50 -18.93
C LEU A 376 8.76 -6.43 -18.28
N VAL A 377 9.79 -6.89 -18.99
CA VAL A 377 11.19 -6.80 -18.55
C VAL A 377 11.61 -5.34 -18.45
N GLY A 378 11.19 -4.53 -19.43
CA GLY A 378 11.44 -3.09 -19.44
C GLY A 378 10.79 -2.37 -18.27
N ALA A 379 9.55 -2.74 -17.91
CA ALA A 379 8.87 -2.23 -16.71
C ALA A 379 9.69 -2.55 -15.45
N ALA A 380 10.09 -3.81 -15.26
CA ALA A 380 10.87 -4.21 -14.09
C ALA A 380 12.23 -3.49 -14.00
N LEU A 381 12.93 -3.36 -15.14
CA LEU A 381 14.19 -2.60 -15.22
C LEU A 381 14.00 -1.12 -14.86
N SER A 382 12.89 -0.49 -15.29
CA SER A 382 12.65 0.93 -15.01
C SER A 382 12.53 1.22 -13.51
N VAL A 383 11.93 0.30 -12.75
CA VAL A 383 11.78 0.42 -11.30
C VAL A 383 13.10 0.14 -10.58
N ILE A 384 13.93 -0.78 -11.11
CA ILE A 384 15.31 -0.98 -10.64
C ILE A 384 16.12 0.30 -10.85
N ILE A 385 16.07 0.89 -12.04
CA ILE A 385 16.79 2.14 -12.36
C ILE A 385 16.34 3.26 -11.44
N GLY A 386 15.03 3.44 -11.23
CA GLY A 386 14.51 4.40 -10.25
C GLY A 386 15.06 4.15 -8.84
N SER A 387 15.19 2.90 -8.41
CA SER A 387 15.76 2.62 -7.09
C SER A 387 17.27 2.87 -7.03
N LEU A 388 17.99 2.56 -8.11
CA LEU A 388 19.43 2.79 -8.23
C LEU A 388 19.77 4.27 -8.27
N THR A 389 18.96 5.12 -8.94
CA THR A 389 19.18 6.58 -8.95
C THR A 389 19.04 7.19 -7.56
N ALA A 390 18.27 6.57 -6.67
CA ALA A 390 18.10 7.02 -5.30
C ALA A 390 19.22 6.57 -4.35
N LEU A 391 19.96 5.49 -4.67
CA LEU A 391 21.02 4.97 -3.80
C LEU A 391 22.13 5.99 -3.50
N PRO A 392 22.70 6.73 -4.47
CA PRO A 392 23.69 7.76 -4.18
C PRO A 392 23.18 8.82 -3.22
N VAL A 393 21.90 9.19 -3.35
CA VAL A 393 21.24 10.18 -2.48
C VAL A 393 21.11 9.64 -1.05
N VAL A 394 20.70 8.38 -0.90
CA VAL A 394 20.63 7.70 0.41
C VAL A 394 22.01 7.64 1.07
N ILE A 395 23.04 7.21 0.32
CA ILE A 395 24.41 7.07 0.83
C ILE A 395 24.96 8.43 1.24
N TYR A 396 24.81 9.45 0.39
CA TYR A 396 25.28 10.81 0.67
C TYR A 396 24.64 11.39 1.95
N TYR A 397 23.32 11.31 2.10
CA TYR A 397 22.65 11.85 3.29
C TYR A 397 22.92 11.05 4.55
N THR A 398 23.06 9.72 4.43
CA THR A 398 23.50 8.87 5.55
C THR A 398 24.89 9.30 6.00
N TYR A 399 25.85 9.41 5.08
CA TYR A 399 27.19 9.91 5.38
C TYR A 399 27.17 11.31 6.01
N LYS A 400 26.38 12.23 5.46
CA LYS A 400 26.23 13.60 5.98
C LYS A 400 25.73 13.63 7.43
N ILE A 401 24.81 12.74 7.82
CA ILE A 401 24.33 12.66 9.21
C ILE A 401 25.48 12.29 10.14
N PHE A 402 26.25 11.25 9.79
CA PHE A 402 27.34 10.78 10.65
C PHE A 402 28.56 11.70 10.64
N ASN A 403 28.78 12.46 9.55
CA ASN A 403 29.91 13.40 9.45
C ASN A 403 29.62 14.80 10.02
N ASN A 404 28.38 15.32 9.98
CA ASN A 404 28.09 16.69 10.44
C ASN A 404 27.86 16.82 11.95
N LEU A 405 27.54 15.75 12.67
CA LEU A 405 27.28 15.83 14.13
C LEU A 405 28.58 15.95 15.00
N SER A 406 29.76 16.13 14.38
CA SER A 406 31.10 16.09 15.04
C SER A 406 31.70 17.48 15.19
N SER A 407 30.90 18.49 14.88
CA SER A 407 31.11 19.88 15.28
C SER A 407 30.19 20.20 16.43
#